data_AF-N8QBA0-F1
#
_entry.id   AF-N8QBA0-F1
#
_cell.length_a   1.000
_cell.length_b   1.000
_cell.length_c   1.000
_cell.angle_alpha   90.00
_cell.angle_beta   90.00
_cell.angle_gamma   90.00
#
_symmetry.space_group_name_H-M   'P 1'
#
loop_
_entity.id
_entity.type
_entity.pdbx_description
1 polymer ?
#
loop_
_entity_poly.entity_id
_entity_poly.type
_entity_poly.pdbx_seq_one_letter_code
_entity_poly.pdbx_strand_id
1 'polypeptide(L)'
;MALSIKTREIQYTAQDGTTLIGYFAAPESEKPVAGVIVAPEWWGRNEYTEQRARELAEHGYAALAIDMYGDKKVTTNVPQASEWMMQTFNDPETIVTRASAGLAALAAQEEVNADKLAAVGFCYGGKVVLDLARSGAPLHAVVTFHGTLTPKAPAQPGTVKAEILVLHGELDSMVSLDDVARFKEEMYAAQVEHEVIIFEDAKHGFSNPLADERAKANGIDLGYNIDAEQKGLAAMYVLFENRLGE
;
A
#
# COMPACT_ATOMS: atom_id res chain seq x y z
N MET A 1 15.02 2.84 21.36
CA MET A 1 15.89 3.60 20.45
C MET A 1 15.50 3.18 19.05
N ALA A 2 15.26 4.10 18.12
CA ALA A 2 14.99 3.74 16.73
C ALA A 2 16.19 2.97 16.16
N LEU A 3 15.93 1.94 15.35
CA LEU A 3 16.99 1.18 14.69
C LEU A 3 17.74 2.10 13.71
N SER A 4 19.04 1.87 13.56
CA SER A 4 19.80 2.45 12.44
C SER A 4 19.28 1.85 11.14
N ILE A 5 19.04 2.68 10.11
CA ILE A 5 18.49 2.24 8.82
C ILE A 5 19.44 2.54 7.67
N LYS A 6 19.36 1.72 6.63
CA LYS A 6 20.00 1.94 5.32
C LYS A 6 18.94 2.19 4.27
N THR A 7 19.21 3.09 3.34
CA THR A 7 18.29 3.43 2.26
C THR A 7 19.00 3.42 0.92
N ARG A 8 18.34 2.90 -0.13
CA ARG A 8 18.82 2.94 -1.52
C ARG A 8 17.65 2.94 -2.49
N GLU A 9 17.89 3.34 -3.72
CA GLU A 9 16.92 3.11 -4.78
C GLU A 9 17.18 1.76 -5.46
N ILE A 10 16.11 1.09 -5.87
CA ILE A 10 16.15 -0.17 -6.59
C ILE A 10 15.45 0.04 -7.92
N GLN A 11 16.21 -0.08 -9.00
CA GLN A 11 15.65 -0.11 -10.35
C GLN A 11 15.28 -1.54 -10.73
N TYR A 12 14.08 -1.73 -11.25
CA TYR A 12 13.57 -3.02 -11.74
C TYR A 12 12.67 -2.79 -12.96
N THR A 13 12.37 -3.85 -13.70
CA THR A 13 11.57 -3.76 -14.93
C THR A 13 10.36 -4.68 -14.80
N ALA A 14 9.18 -4.12 -15.03
CA ALA A 14 7.94 -4.90 -15.06
C ALA A 14 7.78 -5.67 -16.39
N GLN A 15 6.92 -6.69 -16.40
CA GLN A 15 6.72 -7.52 -17.60
C GLN A 15 6.10 -6.73 -18.77
N ASP A 16 5.47 -5.59 -18.51
CA ASP A 16 4.97 -4.66 -19.52
C ASP A 16 6.08 -3.81 -20.19
N GLY A 17 7.34 -4.00 -19.79
CA GLY A 17 8.51 -3.29 -20.30
C GLY A 17 8.83 -1.97 -19.59
N THR A 18 8.02 -1.57 -18.61
CA THR A 18 8.22 -0.30 -17.88
C THR A 18 9.38 -0.43 -16.89
N THR A 19 10.31 0.53 -16.94
CA THR A 19 11.33 0.70 -15.89
C THR A 19 10.72 1.40 -14.69
N LEU A 20 10.81 0.77 -13.53
CA LEU A 20 10.30 1.24 -12.26
C LEU A 20 11.47 1.44 -11.31
N ILE A 21 11.41 2.48 -10.47
CA ILE A 21 12.49 2.74 -9.52
C ILE A 21 11.91 2.97 -8.12
N GLY A 22 11.96 1.94 -7.30
CA GLY A 22 11.50 1.97 -5.92
C GLY A 22 12.53 2.56 -4.96
N TYR A 23 12.05 2.97 -3.78
CA TYR A 23 12.88 3.41 -2.66
C TYR A 23 12.86 2.36 -1.56
N PHE A 24 14.02 1.79 -1.29
CA PHE A 24 14.21 0.75 -0.31
C PHE A 24 14.76 1.34 0.99
N ALA A 25 14.20 0.91 2.11
CA ALA A 25 14.69 1.18 3.45
C ALA A 25 14.72 -0.13 4.25
N ALA A 26 15.77 -0.38 5.00
CA ALA A 26 15.86 -1.56 5.87
C ALA A 26 16.63 -1.25 7.16
N PRO A 27 16.31 -1.92 8.28
CA PRO A 27 17.10 -1.84 9.48
C PRO A 27 18.49 -2.47 9.26
N GLU A 28 19.49 -1.95 9.95
CA GLU A 28 20.76 -2.66 10.11
C GLU A 28 20.54 -3.90 11.01
N SER A 29 20.55 -5.08 10.39
CA SER A 29 20.31 -6.36 11.06
C SER A 29 21.34 -7.41 10.62
N GLU A 30 21.68 -8.34 11.51
CA GLU A 30 22.53 -9.50 11.20
C GLU A 30 21.80 -10.57 10.39
N LYS A 31 20.46 -10.55 10.39
CA LYS A 31 19.61 -11.52 9.70
C LYS A 31 18.61 -10.80 8.79
N PRO A 32 18.20 -11.42 7.66
CA PRO A 32 17.10 -10.91 6.85
C PRO A 32 15.83 -10.77 7.68
N VAL A 33 15.12 -9.65 7.49
CA VAL A 33 13.88 -9.30 8.20
C VAL A 33 12.67 -9.40 7.27
N ALA A 34 11.46 -9.35 7.81
CA ALA A 34 10.26 -9.37 6.98
C ALA A 34 10.21 -8.17 6.01
N GLY A 35 9.72 -8.42 4.79
CA GLY A 35 9.63 -7.44 3.71
C GLY A 35 8.24 -6.85 3.56
N VAL A 36 8.12 -5.53 3.38
CA VAL A 36 6.86 -4.83 3.17
C VAL A 36 6.89 -3.97 1.90
N ILE A 37 5.96 -4.21 0.98
CA ILE A 37 5.71 -3.28 -0.13
C ILE A 37 4.92 -2.07 0.39
N VAL A 38 5.34 -0.87 0.02
CA VAL A 38 4.62 0.38 0.33
C VAL A 38 4.12 0.98 -0.98
N ALA A 39 2.83 0.79 -1.27
CA ALA A 39 2.21 1.30 -2.49
C ALA A 39 1.75 2.76 -2.30
N PRO A 40 2.11 3.66 -3.24
CA PRO A 40 1.94 5.09 -3.08
C PRO A 40 0.49 5.52 -3.24
N GLU A 41 0.20 6.74 -2.77
CA GLU A 41 -0.96 7.48 -3.24
C GLU A 41 -0.85 7.78 -4.75
N TRP A 42 -1.94 8.26 -5.36
CA TRP A 42 -1.97 8.63 -6.78
C TRP A 42 -0.95 9.72 -7.18
N TRP A 43 -0.32 10.39 -6.22
CA TRP A 43 0.75 11.36 -6.41
C TRP A 43 2.06 10.75 -6.91
N GLY A 44 2.19 9.43 -6.89
CA GLY A 44 3.41 8.69 -7.20
C GLY A 44 4.28 8.45 -5.96
N ARG A 45 5.45 7.82 -6.16
CA ARG A 45 6.42 7.53 -5.09
C ARG A 45 7.11 8.82 -4.60
N ASN A 46 6.40 9.59 -3.79
CA ASN A 46 6.85 10.86 -3.23
C ASN A 46 7.44 10.70 -1.82
N GLU A 47 7.86 11.82 -1.23
CA GLU A 47 8.45 11.88 0.12
C GLU A 47 7.57 11.22 1.20
N TYR A 48 6.24 11.36 1.12
CA TYR A 48 5.33 10.73 2.07
C TYR A 48 5.43 9.19 2.00
N THR A 49 5.45 8.64 0.79
CA THR A 49 5.57 7.18 0.59
C THR A 49 6.95 6.68 1.04
N GLU A 50 8.01 7.43 0.75
CA GLU A 50 9.37 7.12 1.19
C GLU A 50 9.52 7.19 2.72
N GLN A 51 8.86 8.17 3.36
CA GLN A 51 8.81 8.29 4.81
C GLN A 51 8.19 7.06 5.45
N ARG A 52 7.07 6.55 4.91
CA ARG A 52 6.46 5.30 5.42
C ARG A 52 7.38 4.09 5.30
N ALA A 53 8.17 4.01 4.23
CA ALA A 53 9.19 2.96 4.10
C ALA A 53 10.28 3.09 5.18
N ARG A 54 10.75 4.32 5.50
CA ARG A 54 11.70 4.54 6.59
C ARG A 54 11.13 4.21 7.96
N GLU A 55 9.89 4.62 8.23
CA GLU A 55 9.21 4.30 9.49
C GLU A 55 9.07 2.79 9.69
N LEU A 56 8.71 2.03 8.65
CA LEU A 56 8.71 0.56 8.69
C LEU A 56 10.11 -0.01 9.00
N ALA A 57 11.15 0.54 8.39
CA ALA A 57 12.54 0.15 8.68
C ALA A 57 12.96 0.44 10.11
N GLU A 58 12.56 1.57 10.67
CA GLU A 58 12.79 1.90 12.08
C GLU A 58 12.04 0.95 13.04
N HIS A 59 10.94 0.35 12.59
CA HIS A 59 10.17 -0.69 13.30
C HIS A 59 10.65 -2.12 13.00
N GLY A 60 11.74 -2.30 12.24
CA GLY A 60 12.37 -3.60 12.03
C GLY A 60 11.97 -4.33 10.74
N TYR A 61 11.26 -3.69 9.82
CA TYR A 61 10.85 -4.27 8.54
C TYR A 61 11.68 -3.72 7.38
N ALA A 62 12.10 -4.56 6.45
CA ALA A 62 12.63 -4.06 5.18
C ALA A 62 11.46 -3.61 4.31
N ALA A 63 11.49 -2.40 3.77
CA ALA A 63 10.38 -1.80 3.04
C ALA A 63 10.81 -1.29 1.67
N LEU A 64 9.96 -1.52 0.66
CA LEU A 64 10.14 -0.96 -0.68
C LEU A 64 8.93 -0.09 -1.03
N ALA A 65 9.11 1.22 -1.03
CA ALA A 65 8.16 2.13 -1.65
C ALA A 65 8.22 1.97 -3.16
N ILE A 66 7.14 1.47 -3.76
CA ILE A 66 7.14 1.09 -5.18
C ILE A 66 6.75 2.25 -6.08
N ASP A 67 7.34 2.26 -7.27
CA ASP A 67 6.95 3.14 -8.36
C ASP A 67 5.92 2.41 -9.24
N MET A 68 4.77 3.04 -9.47
CA MET A 68 3.70 2.51 -10.30
C MET A 68 3.59 3.18 -11.67
N TYR A 69 4.21 4.34 -11.86
CA TYR A 69 4.08 5.15 -13.08
C TYR A 69 5.33 5.12 -13.97
N GLY A 70 6.45 4.64 -13.42
CA GLY A 70 7.75 4.56 -14.08
C GLY A 70 8.55 5.84 -13.94
N ASP A 71 9.87 5.67 -14.00
CA ASP A 71 10.86 6.74 -13.90
C ASP A 71 10.69 7.68 -12.69
N LYS A 72 10.14 7.17 -11.57
CA LYS A 72 9.85 7.93 -10.33
C LYS A 72 8.97 9.15 -10.56
N LYS A 73 8.03 9.06 -11.49
CA LYS A 73 7.08 10.14 -11.74
C LYS A 73 6.31 10.48 -10.46
N VAL A 74 6.38 11.74 -10.06
CA VAL A 74 5.62 12.31 -8.97
C VAL A 74 4.94 13.61 -9.41
N THR A 75 3.78 13.90 -8.83
CA THR A 75 3.05 15.13 -9.12
C THR A 75 2.28 15.59 -7.89
N THR A 76 1.87 16.86 -7.92
CA THR A 76 0.98 17.47 -6.94
C THR A 76 -0.26 18.08 -7.60
N ASN A 77 -0.38 17.90 -8.92
CA ASN A 77 -1.44 18.41 -9.77
C ASN A 77 -2.47 17.30 -10.07
N VAL A 78 -3.73 17.53 -9.72
CA VAL A 78 -4.81 16.53 -9.87
C VAL A 78 -5.00 16.03 -11.31
N PRO A 79 -5.08 16.89 -12.35
CA PRO A 79 -5.18 16.41 -13.72
C PRO A 79 -4.08 15.40 -14.09
N GLN A 80 -2.83 15.69 -13.72
CA GLN A 80 -1.71 14.78 -14.01
C GLN A 80 -1.77 13.49 -13.20
N ALA A 81 -2.10 13.56 -11.91
CA ALA A 81 -2.24 12.39 -11.05
C ALA A 81 -3.35 11.45 -11.54
N SER A 82 -4.49 12.04 -11.92
CA SER A 82 -5.62 11.32 -12.51
C SER A 82 -5.24 10.66 -13.84
N GLU A 83 -4.55 11.39 -14.73
CA GLU A 83 -4.09 10.84 -16.00
C GLU A 83 -3.18 9.61 -15.80
N TRP A 84 -2.15 9.72 -14.96
CA TRP A 84 -1.22 8.61 -14.72
C TRP A 84 -1.88 7.43 -14.02
N MET A 85 -2.75 7.68 -13.03
CA MET A 85 -3.54 6.62 -12.39
C MET A 85 -4.41 5.90 -13.43
N MET A 86 -5.14 6.63 -14.27
CA MET A 86 -6.00 6.03 -15.30
C MET A 86 -5.20 5.26 -16.34
N GLN A 87 -3.98 5.67 -16.68
CA GLN A 87 -3.09 4.89 -17.56
C GLN A 87 -2.80 3.49 -16.99
N THR A 88 -2.73 3.32 -15.67
CA THR A 88 -2.57 2.00 -15.04
C THR A 88 -3.83 1.15 -15.05
N PHE A 89 -5.00 1.74 -15.37
CA PHE A 89 -6.28 1.04 -15.48
C PHE A 89 -6.63 0.67 -16.92
N ASN A 90 -5.92 1.20 -17.92
CA ASN A 90 -6.17 0.93 -19.34
C ASN A 90 -6.00 -0.55 -19.69
N ASP A 91 -4.95 -1.19 -19.13
CA ASP A 91 -4.80 -2.64 -19.14
C ASP A 91 -5.10 -3.17 -17.74
N PRO A 92 -6.09 -4.06 -17.60
CA PRO A 92 -6.47 -4.62 -16.30
C PRO A 92 -5.34 -5.35 -15.56
N GLU A 93 -4.25 -5.76 -16.22
CA GLU A 93 -3.12 -6.45 -15.60
C GLU A 93 -1.99 -5.51 -15.16
N THR A 94 -1.98 -4.24 -15.58
CA THR A 94 -0.84 -3.33 -15.31
C THR A 94 -0.53 -3.20 -13.82
N ILE A 95 -1.57 -3.02 -12.99
CA ILE A 95 -1.40 -2.89 -11.53
C ILE A 95 -0.67 -4.11 -10.96
N VAL A 96 -1.23 -5.31 -11.18
CA VAL A 96 -0.68 -6.57 -10.65
C VAL A 96 0.71 -6.81 -11.22
N THR A 97 0.91 -6.57 -12.51
CA THR A 97 2.20 -6.75 -13.20
C THR A 97 3.30 -5.90 -12.57
N ARG A 98 3.04 -4.61 -12.35
CA ARG A 98 4.03 -3.68 -11.78
C ARG A 98 4.24 -3.92 -10.30
N ALA A 99 3.18 -4.15 -9.53
CA ALA A 99 3.27 -4.46 -8.11
C ALA A 99 4.01 -5.78 -7.86
N SER A 100 3.78 -6.81 -8.68
CA SER A 100 4.50 -8.09 -8.61
C SER A 100 5.99 -7.93 -8.93
N ALA A 101 6.35 -7.06 -9.88
CA ALA A 101 7.74 -6.75 -10.15
C ALA A 101 8.42 -6.05 -8.95
N GLY A 102 7.69 -5.17 -8.27
CA GLY A 102 8.14 -4.55 -7.01
C GLY A 102 8.32 -5.58 -5.89
N LEU A 103 7.35 -6.49 -5.71
CA LEU A 103 7.43 -7.56 -4.72
C LEU A 103 8.63 -8.48 -4.98
N ALA A 104 8.87 -8.85 -6.23
CA ALA A 104 10.04 -9.65 -6.61
C ALA A 104 11.35 -8.90 -6.37
N ALA A 105 11.41 -7.60 -6.68
CA ALA A 105 12.58 -6.77 -6.42
C ALA A 105 12.87 -6.65 -4.92
N LEU A 106 11.84 -6.49 -4.08
CA LEU A 106 11.95 -6.51 -2.62
C LEU A 106 12.48 -7.87 -2.12
N ALA A 107 11.84 -8.98 -2.52
CA ALA A 107 12.21 -10.32 -2.09
C ALA A 107 13.64 -10.74 -2.50
N ALA A 108 14.21 -10.10 -3.52
CA ALA A 108 15.58 -10.36 -3.99
C ALA A 108 16.67 -9.67 -3.15
N GLN A 109 16.33 -8.81 -2.19
CA GLN A 109 17.31 -8.10 -1.38
C GLN A 109 17.84 -8.99 -0.24
N GLU A 110 19.15 -8.91 0.05
CA GLU A 110 19.79 -9.70 1.10
C GLU A 110 19.23 -9.39 2.50
N GLU A 111 18.72 -8.18 2.72
CA GLU A 111 18.11 -7.77 3.98
C GLU A 111 16.68 -8.32 4.18
N VAL A 112 16.10 -8.97 3.16
CA VAL A 112 14.69 -9.39 3.14
C VAL A 112 14.58 -10.91 3.26
N ASN A 113 13.78 -11.36 4.22
CA ASN A 113 13.30 -12.73 4.26
C ASN A 113 12.14 -12.88 3.28
N ALA A 114 12.41 -13.51 2.13
CA ALA A 114 11.44 -13.70 1.06
C ALA A 114 10.23 -14.57 1.43
N ASP A 115 10.31 -15.34 2.53
CA ASP A 115 9.18 -16.13 3.05
C ASP A 115 8.25 -15.31 3.94
N LYS A 116 8.60 -14.05 4.26
CA LYS A 116 7.84 -13.17 5.15
C LYS A 116 7.55 -11.84 4.48
N LEU A 117 6.59 -11.84 3.58
CA LEU A 117 6.22 -10.67 2.78
C LEU A 117 4.84 -10.14 3.17
N ALA A 118 4.71 -8.81 3.20
CA ALA A 118 3.46 -8.10 3.40
C ALA A 118 3.37 -6.87 2.47
N ALA A 119 2.23 -6.22 2.44
CA ALA A 119 2.04 -4.99 1.68
C ALA A 119 1.14 -4.00 2.41
N VAL A 120 1.46 -2.72 2.31
CA VAL A 120 0.62 -1.61 2.75
C VAL A 120 0.41 -0.63 1.60
N GLY A 121 -0.80 -0.12 1.45
CA GLY A 121 -1.15 0.81 0.38
C GLY A 121 -2.01 1.97 0.84
N PHE A 122 -1.74 3.16 0.29
CA PHE A 122 -2.44 4.40 0.63
C PHE A 122 -3.23 4.91 -0.58
N CYS A 123 -4.52 5.23 -0.44
CA CYS A 123 -5.34 5.74 -1.57
C CYS A 123 -5.33 4.77 -2.76
N TYR A 124 -4.83 5.21 -3.92
CA TYR A 124 -4.56 4.37 -5.09
C TYR A 124 -3.73 3.12 -4.74
N GLY A 125 -2.71 3.27 -3.89
CA GLY A 125 -1.88 2.16 -3.40
C GLY A 125 -2.68 1.10 -2.65
N GLY A 126 -3.80 1.46 -2.02
CA GLY A 126 -4.73 0.49 -1.42
C GLY A 126 -5.29 -0.48 -2.45
N LYS A 127 -5.70 0.03 -3.63
CA LYS A 127 -6.11 -0.82 -4.76
C LYS A 127 -4.95 -1.68 -5.25
N VAL A 128 -3.75 -1.10 -5.34
CA VAL A 128 -2.55 -1.81 -5.80
C VAL A 128 -2.27 -3.05 -4.95
N VAL A 129 -2.28 -2.91 -3.62
CA VAL A 129 -1.98 -4.04 -2.72
C VAL A 129 -3.12 -5.03 -2.61
N LEU A 130 -4.39 -4.60 -2.71
CA LEU A 130 -5.53 -5.51 -2.75
C LEU A 130 -5.55 -6.32 -4.04
N ASP A 131 -5.29 -5.70 -5.20
CA ASP A 131 -5.25 -6.42 -6.47
C ASP A 131 -4.04 -7.37 -6.53
N LEU A 132 -2.91 -7.00 -5.91
CA LEU A 132 -1.78 -7.92 -5.71
C LEU A 132 -2.15 -9.10 -4.80
N ALA A 133 -2.90 -8.88 -3.72
CA ALA A 133 -3.38 -9.96 -2.87
C ALA A 133 -4.32 -10.91 -3.63
N ARG A 134 -5.25 -10.33 -4.41
CA ARG A 134 -6.23 -11.05 -5.24
C ARG A 134 -5.60 -11.83 -6.38
N SER A 135 -4.36 -11.50 -6.80
CA SER A 135 -3.63 -12.30 -7.79
C SER A 135 -3.02 -13.57 -7.20
N GLY A 136 -3.05 -13.73 -5.88
CA GLY A 136 -2.44 -14.86 -5.17
C GLY A 136 -0.96 -14.67 -4.86
N ALA A 137 -0.48 -13.42 -4.84
CA ALA A 137 0.87 -13.12 -4.38
C ALA A 137 1.11 -13.72 -2.97
N PRO A 138 2.33 -14.21 -2.67
CA PRO A 138 2.66 -14.89 -1.42
C PRO A 138 2.85 -13.88 -0.27
N LEU A 139 1.78 -13.15 0.06
CA LEU A 139 1.73 -12.16 1.13
C LEU A 139 1.06 -12.78 2.36
N HIS A 140 1.61 -12.48 3.54
CA HIS A 140 1.06 -12.90 4.84
C HIS A 140 0.07 -11.88 5.40
N ALA A 141 0.29 -10.59 5.11
CA ALA A 141 -0.58 -9.50 5.56
C ALA A 141 -0.69 -8.40 4.50
N VAL A 142 -1.88 -7.83 4.34
CA VAL A 142 -2.15 -6.69 3.46
C VAL A 142 -2.96 -5.64 4.20
N VAL A 143 -2.48 -4.40 4.19
CA VAL A 143 -3.14 -3.28 4.87
C VAL A 143 -3.45 -2.16 3.89
N THR A 144 -4.64 -1.60 3.97
CA THR A 144 -5.01 -0.40 3.19
C THR A 144 -5.35 0.75 4.10
N PHE A 145 -4.88 1.94 3.75
CA PHE A 145 -5.29 3.22 4.32
C PHE A 145 -6.09 3.98 3.28
N HIS A 146 -7.36 4.27 3.58
CA HIS A 146 -8.30 5.00 2.71
C HIS A 146 -8.17 4.52 1.25
N GLY A 147 -8.19 3.20 1.03
CA GLY A 147 -7.91 2.58 -0.26
C GLY A 147 -9.17 2.40 -1.11
N THR A 148 -9.02 2.41 -2.44
CA THR A 148 -10.10 1.95 -3.33
C THR A 148 -10.26 0.43 -3.23
N LEU A 149 -11.43 -0.01 -2.78
CA LEU A 149 -11.67 -1.43 -2.45
C LEU A 149 -12.16 -2.27 -3.63
N THR A 150 -12.74 -1.61 -4.64
CA THR A 150 -13.40 -2.26 -5.77
C THR A 150 -12.45 -3.19 -6.52
N PRO A 151 -12.76 -4.50 -6.59
CA PRO A 151 -11.95 -5.46 -7.31
C PRO A 151 -12.05 -5.24 -8.82
N LYS A 152 -10.99 -5.61 -9.55
CA LYS A 152 -11.11 -5.91 -10.99
C LYS A 152 -11.98 -7.16 -11.20
N ALA A 153 -11.75 -8.19 -10.38
CA ALA A 153 -12.53 -9.41 -10.34
C ALA A 153 -12.60 -9.90 -8.88
N PRO A 154 -13.75 -10.41 -8.41
CA PRO A 154 -13.88 -10.90 -7.04
C PRO A 154 -12.84 -11.97 -6.70
N ALA A 155 -12.27 -11.89 -5.51
CA ALA A 155 -11.42 -12.93 -4.94
C ALA A 155 -12.14 -14.29 -4.98
N GLN A 156 -11.38 -15.35 -5.30
CA GLN A 156 -11.87 -16.72 -5.26
C GLN A 156 -11.35 -17.43 -4.00
N PRO A 157 -12.08 -18.41 -3.46
CA PRO A 157 -11.62 -19.20 -2.33
C PRO A 157 -10.22 -19.78 -2.55
N GLY A 158 -9.35 -19.54 -1.57
CA GLY A 158 -7.97 -20.03 -1.59
C GLY A 158 -7.02 -19.25 -2.49
N THR A 159 -7.44 -18.19 -3.19
CA THR A 159 -6.52 -17.35 -3.98
C THR A 159 -5.72 -16.41 -3.08
N VAL A 160 -6.40 -15.59 -2.27
CA VAL A 160 -5.76 -14.65 -1.34
C VAL A 160 -5.12 -15.44 -0.20
N LYS A 161 -3.83 -15.19 0.07
CA LYS A 161 -3.06 -15.85 1.13
C LYS A 161 -2.90 -15.00 2.39
N ALA A 162 -3.04 -13.68 2.24
CA ALA A 162 -2.85 -12.71 3.31
C ALA A 162 -4.10 -12.59 4.18
N GLU A 163 -3.90 -12.26 5.46
CA GLU A 163 -4.93 -11.56 6.23
C GLU A 163 -5.00 -10.10 5.77
N ILE A 164 -6.22 -9.57 5.59
CA ILE A 164 -6.44 -8.22 5.08
C ILE A 164 -7.02 -7.28 6.15
N LEU A 165 -6.35 -6.16 6.40
CA LEU A 165 -6.87 -5.06 7.21
C LEU A 165 -7.20 -3.85 6.35
N VAL A 166 -8.46 -3.42 6.39
CA VAL A 166 -8.91 -2.18 5.72
C VAL A 166 -9.12 -1.10 6.77
N LEU A 167 -8.41 0.02 6.61
CA LEU A 167 -8.51 1.20 7.44
C LEU A 167 -9.20 2.31 6.63
N HIS A 168 -10.46 2.57 6.93
CA HIS A 168 -11.34 3.41 6.12
C HIS A 168 -11.85 4.62 6.90
N GLY A 169 -12.03 5.76 6.23
CA GLY A 169 -12.60 6.95 6.85
C GLY A 169 -14.12 6.99 6.64
N GLU A 170 -14.90 7.28 7.69
CA GLU A 170 -16.36 7.35 7.60
C GLU A 170 -16.85 8.43 6.61
N LEU A 171 -16.13 9.54 6.51
CA LEU A 171 -16.44 10.68 5.65
C LEU A 171 -15.71 10.63 4.30
N ASP A 172 -15.22 9.46 3.90
CA ASP A 172 -14.59 9.28 2.59
C ASP A 172 -15.61 9.48 1.46
N SER A 173 -15.44 10.55 0.68
CA SER A 173 -16.33 10.87 -0.44
C SER A 173 -15.96 10.17 -1.75
N MET A 174 -14.81 9.47 -1.78
CA MET A 174 -14.30 8.75 -2.96
C MET A 174 -14.62 7.26 -2.91
N VAL A 175 -14.69 6.68 -1.71
CA VAL A 175 -15.01 5.27 -1.48
C VAL A 175 -16.13 5.22 -0.44
N SER A 176 -17.27 4.66 -0.81
CA SER A 176 -18.46 4.67 0.04
C SER A 176 -18.48 3.54 1.07
N LEU A 177 -19.29 3.68 2.12
CA LEU A 177 -19.58 2.57 3.04
C LEU A 177 -20.25 1.38 2.34
N ASP A 178 -20.95 1.60 1.22
CA ASP A 178 -21.48 0.51 0.39
C ASP A 178 -20.35 -0.28 -0.29
N ASP A 179 -19.26 0.39 -0.71
CA ASP A 179 -18.09 -0.28 -1.26
C ASP A 179 -17.35 -1.09 -0.17
N VAL A 180 -17.33 -0.57 1.06
CA VAL A 180 -16.85 -1.32 2.24
C VAL A 180 -17.71 -2.56 2.49
N ALA A 181 -19.04 -2.43 2.42
CA ALA A 181 -19.94 -3.57 2.59
C ALA A 181 -19.72 -4.63 1.50
N ARG A 182 -19.59 -4.23 0.23
CA ARG A 182 -19.28 -5.14 -0.89
C ARG A 182 -17.93 -5.83 -0.72
N PHE A 183 -16.92 -5.11 -0.23
CA PHE A 183 -15.63 -5.71 0.07
C PHE A 183 -15.75 -6.81 1.14
N LYS A 184 -16.51 -6.57 2.22
CA LYS A 184 -16.75 -7.58 3.27
C LYS A 184 -17.48 -8.80 2.70
N GLU A 185 -18.48 -8.60 1.84
CA GLU A 185 -19.18 -9.69 1.15
C GLU A 185 -18.23 -10.51 0.27
N GLU A 186 -17.36 -9.85 -0.50
CA GLU A 186 -16.34 -10.49 -1.32
C GLU A 186 -15.39 -11.35 -0.47
N MET A 187 -14.80 -10.77 0.58
CA MET A 187 -13.83 -11.47 1.43
C MET A 187 -14.48 -12.63 2.19
N TYR A 188 -15.72 -12.48 2.64
CA TYR A 188 -16.49 -13.56 3.25
C TYR A 188 -16.73 -14.71 2.26
N ALA A 189 -17.18 -14.40 1.04
CA ALA A 189 -17.42 -15.41 0.00
C ALA A 189 -16.12 -16.13 -0.41
N ALA A 190 -15.00 -15.43 -0.43
CA ALA A 190 -13.68 -15.97 -0.72
C ALA A 190 -13.01 -16.65 0.49
N GLN A 191 -13.66 -16.67 1.67
CA GLN A 191 -13.13 -17.24 2.91
C GLN A 191 -11.77 -16.63 3.32
N VAL A 192 -11.61 -15.32 3.12
CA VAL A 192 -10.41 -14.57 3.44
C VAL A 192 -10.53 -14.00 4.86
N GLU A 193 -9.49 -14.19 5.67
CA GLU A 193 -9.38 -13.54 6.97
C GLU A 193 -9.24 -12.02 6.75
N HIS A 194 -10.18 -11.25 7.28
CA HIS A 194 -10.20 -9.82 7.07
C HIS A 194 -10.83 -9.06 8.24
N GLU A 195 -10.36 -7.83 8.43
CA GLU A 195 -10.94 -6.86 9.35
C GLU A 195 -11.10 -5.51 8.62
N VAL A 196 -12.15 -4.78 9.00
CA VAL A 196 -12.35 -3.40 8.55
C VAL A 196 -12.56 -2.51 9.75
N ILE A 197 -11.70 -1.52 9.91
CA ILE A 197 -11.83 -0.45 10.91
C ILE A 197 -12.29 0.80 10.18
N ILE A 198 -13.42 1.36 10.63
CA ILE A 198 -13.95 2.63 10.15
C ILE A 198 -13.64 3.70 11.19
N PHE A 199 -12.97 4.76 10.77
CA PHE A 199 -12.64 5.90 11.61
C PHE A 199 -13.69 6.99 11.45
N GLU A 200 -14.41 7.26 12.54
CA GLU A 200 -15.36 8.37 12.67
C GLU A 200 -14.67 9.70 12.31
N ASP A 201 -15.40 10.59 11.63
CA ASP A 201 -14.94 11.91 11.19
C ASP A 201 -13.72 11.95 10.23
N ALA A 202 -13.16 10.80 9.84
CA ALA A 202 -12.00 10.74 8.95
C ALA A 202 -12.42 10.76 7.48
N LYS A 203 -11.70 11.54 6.66
CA LYS A 203 -11.88 11.65 5.20
C LYS A 203 -10.90 10.77 4.43
N HIS A 204 -11.03 10.76 3.10
CA HIS A 204 -9.98 10.24 2.23
C HIS A 204 -8.65 10.98 2.47
N GLY A 205 -7.53 10.26 2.46
CA GLY A 205 -6.22 10.83 2.75
C GLY A 205 -5.92 11.07 4.24
N PHE A 206 -6.73 10.54 5.17
CA PHE A 206 -6.60 10.76 6.62
C PHE A 206 -5.22 10.49 7.20
N SER A 207 -4.41 9.65 6.55
CA SER A 207 -3.08 9.29 7.04
C SER A 207 -1.96 10.24 6.60
N ASN A 208 -2.23 11.18 5.67
CA ASN A 208 -1.19 12.06 5.12
C ASN A 208 -1.31 13.48 5.72
N PRO A 209 -0.31 13.97 6.49
CA PRO A 209 -0.32 15.33 7.04
C PRO A 209 -0.43 16.46 5.99
N LEU A 210 -0.11 16.18 4.73
CA LEU A 210 -0.24 17.14 3.62
C LEU A 210 -1.62 17.09 2.93
N ALA A 211 -2.54 16.22 3.36
CA ALA A 211 -3.85 16.04 2.73
C ALA A 211 -4.66 17.36 2.65
N ASP A 212 -4.71 18.13 3.74
CA ASP A 212 -5.45 19.40 3.79
C ASP A 212 -4.86 20.46 2.84
N GLU A 213 -3.53 20.52 2.76
CA GLU A 213 -2.83 21.42 1.83
C GLU A 213 -3.14 21.03 0.38
N ARG A 214 -3.07 19.72 0.06
CA ARG A 214 -3.36 19.20 -1.28
C ARG A 214 -4.82 19.40 -1.67
N ALA A 215 -5.75 19.21 -0.73
CA ALA A 215 -7.17 19.49 -0.89
C ALA A 215 -7.40 20.94 -1.29
N LYS A 216 -6.87 21.88 -0.51
CA LYS A 216 -7.00 23.32 -0.77
C LYS A 216 -6.38 23.74 -2.09
N ALA A 217 -5.20 23.21 -2.43
CA ALA A 217 -4.48 23.57 -3.65
C ALA A 217 -5.18 23.07 -4.93
N ASN A 218 -5.93 21.97 -4.85
CA ASN A 218 -6.51 21.31 -6.02
C ASN A 218 -8.06 21.31 -6.05
N GLY A 219 -8.73 21.78 -4.99
CA GLY A 219 -10.19 21.77 -4.92
C GLY A 219 -10.79 20.36 -4.82
N ILE A 220 -10.11 19.46 -4.12
CA ILE A 220 -10.54 18.06 -3.89
C ILE A 220 -10.84 17.82 -2.41
N ASP A 221 -11.62 16.79 -2.11
CA ASP A 221 -12.03 16.45 -0.74
C ASP A 221 -11.08 15.41 -0.13
N LEU A 222 -9.89 15.88 0.25
CA LEU A 222 -8.98 15.13 1.13
C LEU A 222 -8.98 15.79 2.52
N GLY A 223 -8.63 15.04 3.56
CA GLY A 223 -8.43 15.64 4.87
C GLY A 223 -7.57 14.78 5.79
N TYR A 224 -6.69 15.41 6.55
CA TYR A 224 -5.82 14.74 7.51
C TYR A 224 -6.57 14.51 8.84
N ASN A 225 -6.38 13.33 9.45
CA ASN A 225 -6.89 13.02 10.78
C ASN A 225 -5.83 12.23 11.56
N ILE A 226 -5.16 12.92 12.49
CA ILE A 226 -4.06 12.36 13.27
C ILE A 226 -4.48 11.17 14.14
N ASP A 227 -5.69 11.19 14.70
CA ASP A 227 -6.17 10.08 15.54
C ASP A 227 -6.41 8.82 14.70
N ALA A 228 -6.99 9.00 13.50
CA ALA A 228 -7.19 7.91 12.54
C ALA A 228 -5.86 7.35 12.03
N GLU A 229 -4.89 8.22 11.72
CA GLU A 229 -3.53 7.82 11.34
C GLU A 229 -2.87 6.98 12.44
N GLN A 230 -2.83 7.48 13.68
CA GLN A 230 -2.15 6.81 14.79
C GLN A 230 -2.80 5.45 15.12
N LYS A 231 -4.13 5.40 15.20
CA LYS A 231 -4.87 4.14 15.43
C LYS A 231 -4.66 3.16 14.28
N GLY A 232 -4.68 3.64 13.04
CA GLY A 232 -4.46 2.83 11.86
C GLY A 232 -3.05 2.23 11.80
N LEU A 233 -2.02 3.02 12.06
CA LEU A 233 -0.63 2.54 12.14
C LEU A 233 -0.46 1.53 13.27
N ALA A 234 -1.04 1.77 14.44
CA ALA A 234 -0.99 0.81 15.55
C ALA A 234 -1.62 -0.54 15.17
N ALA A 235 -2.81 -0.53 14.55
CA ALA A 235 -3.47 -1.75 14.08
C ALA A 235 -2.66 -2.48 12.99
N MET A 236 -2.06 -1.73 12.06
CA MET A 236 -1.16 -2.29 11.04
C MET A 236 0.02 -3.03 11.67
N TYR A 237 0.72 -2.41 12.63
CA TYR A 237 1.89 -3.03 13.26
C TYR A 237 1.52 -4.27 14.08
N VAL A 238 0.35 -4.28 14.75
CA VAL A 238 -0.16 -5.48 15.44
C VAL A 238 -0.39 -6.62 14.44
N LEU A 239 -1.01 -6.35 13.29
CA LEU A 239 -1.20 -7.37 12.26
C LEU A 239 0.13 -7.89 11.71
N PHE A 240 1.06 -6.99 11.41
CA PHE A 240 2.39 -7.37 10.92
C PHE A 240 3.16 -8.21 11.93
N GLU A 241 3.14 -7.85 13.22
CA GLU A 241 3.76 -8.65 14.27
C GLU A 241 3.15 -10.06 14.34
N ASN A 242 1.81 -10.16 14.31
CA ASN A 242 1.11 -11.45 14.37
C ASN A 242 1.40 -12.35 13.15
N ARG A 243 1.61 -11.77 11.96
CA ARG A 243 1.74 -12.54 10.70
C ARG A 243 3.16 -12.71 10.20
N LEU A 244 4.10 -11.91 10.70
CA LEU A 244 5.50 -11.90 10.27
C LEU A 244 6.49 -12.14 11.43
N GLY A 245 6.06 -11.99 12.68
CA GLY A 245 6.91 -12.06 13.88
C GLY A 245 7.46 -13.44 14.21
N GLU A 246 6.84 -14.52 13.71
CA GLU A 246 7.27 -15.92 13.92
C GLU A 246 8.18 -16.43 12.81
#